data_AF-A0A3D2B5U3-F1
#
_entry.id   AF-A0A3D2B5U3-F1
#
_cell.length_a   1.000
_cell.length_b   1.000
_cell.length_c   1.000
_cell.angle_alpha   90.00
_cell.angle_beta   90.00
_cell.angle_gamma   90.00
#
_symmetry.space_group_name_H-M   'P 1'
#
loop_
_entity.id
_entity.type
_entity.pdbx_description
1 polymer ?
#
loop_
_entity_poly.entity_id
_entity_poly.type
_entity_poly.pdbx_seq_one_letter_code
_entity_poly.pdbx_strand_id
1 'polypeptide(L)'
;ELHPPIPGYECPPDHQLVQVVEKLLGEKTDVVNYCTEAPFIQTLCPTLVLGPGSINQAHQPDEYLETRFIKPTRELIAQVVHHFCWH
;
A
#
# COMPACT_ATOMS: atom_id res chain seq x y z
N GLU A 1 13.50 -22.55 -17.12
CA GLU A 1 13.11 -21.25 -16.54
C GLU A 1 14.18 -20.79 -15.58
N LEU A 2 14.47 -19.49 -15.53
CA LEU A 2 15.44 -18.96 -14.57
C LEU A 2 14.81 -18.74 -13.18
N HIS A 3 13.51 -18.39 -13.09
CA HIS A 3 12.78 -18.22 -11.82
C HIS A 3 11.26 -18.48 -11.97
N PRO A 4 10.58 -18.97 -10.91
CA PRO A 4 9.11 -19.08 -10.88
C PRO A 4 8.44 -17.69 -10.88
N PRO A 5 7.19 -17.58 -11.35
CA PRO A 5 6.44 -16.33 -11.35
C PRO A 5 6.18 -15.83 -9.92
N ILE A 6 6.08 -14.51 -9.76
CA ILE A 6 5.67 -13.89 -8.50
C ILE A 6 4.18 -14.19 -8.29
N PRO A 7 3.78 -14.78 -7.15
CA PRO A 7 2.38 -15.08 -6.90
C PRO A 7 1.56 -13.79 -6.74
N GLY A 8 0.27 -13.85 -7.06
CA GLY A 8 -0.67 -12.80 -6.70
C GLY A 8 -0.80 -12.67 -5.19
N TYR A 9 -1.28 -11.52 -4.75
CA TYR A 9 -1.44 -11.20 -3.33
C TYR A 9 -2.72 -10.41 -3.09
N GLU A 10 -3.36 -10.69 -1.95
CA GLU A 10 -4.53 -9.98 -1.44
C GLU A 10 -4.49 -10.01 0.10
N CYS A 11 -4.77 -8.87 0.73
CA CYS A 11 -5.20 -8.84 2.13
C CYS A 11 -6.73 -8.91 2.15
N PRO A 12 -7.36 -9.81 2.93
CA PRO A 12 -8.81 -9.94 2.94
C PRO A 12 -9.50 -8.59 3.18
N PRO A 13 -10.52 -8.19 2.39
CA PRO A 13 -11.18 -6.89 2.54
C PRO A 13 -11.85 -6.68 3.90
N ASP A 14 -12.19 -7.77 4.60
CA ASP A 14 -12.75 -7.76 5.94
C ASP A 14 -11.69 -7.76 7.06
N HIS A 15 -10.40 -7.84 6.71
CA HIS A 15 -9.31 -7.77 7.66
C HIS A 15 -9.25 -6.38 8.31
N GLN A 16 -9.00 -6.33 9.64
CA GLN A 16 -8.97 -5.09 10.42
C GLN A 16 -8.02 -4.04 9.82
N LEU A 17 -6.85 -4.47 9.33
CA LEU A 17 -5.88 -3.59 8.65
C LEU A 17 -6.52 -2.81 7.50
N VAL A 18 -7.25 -3.51 6.61
CA VAL A 18 -7.90 -2.91 5.45
C VAL A 18 -8.98 -1.93 5.91
N GLN A 19 -9.88 -2.36 6.78
CA GLN A 19 -10.99 -1.52 7.27
C GLN A 19 -10.53 -0.23 7.95
N VAL A 20 -9.44 -0.30 8.75
CA VAL A 20 -8.87 0.87 9.41
C VAL A 20 -8.26 1.82 8.37
N VAL A 21 -7.44 1.31 7.46
CA VAL A 21 -6.76 2.15 6.47
C VAL A 21 -7.76 2.80 5.51
N GLU A 22 -8.76 2.06 5.02
CA GLU A 22 -9.85 2.62 4.20
C GLU A 22 -10.60 3.73 4.94
N LYS A 23 -10.88 3.55 6.24
CA LYS A 23 -11.57 4.55 7.06
C LYS A 23 -10.72 5.82 7.23
N LEU A 24 -9.41 5.69 7.42
CA LEU A 24 -8.49 6.82 7.56
C LEU A 24 -8.31 7.58 6.24
N LEU A 25 -8.25 6.86 5.11
CA LEU A 25 -8.15 7.43 3.77
C LEU A 25 -9.47 8.04 3.27
N GLY A 26 -10.61 7.49 3.68
CA GLY A 26 -11.90 7.79 3.07
C GLY A 26 -12.07 7.17 1.67
N GLU A 27 -11.22 6.21 1.31
CA GLU A 27 -11.19 5.54 0.01
C GLU A 27 -11.15 4.03 0.18
N LYS A 28 -11.65 3.31 -0.82
CA LYS A 28 -11.64 1.85 -0.87
C LYS A 28 -10.34 1.33 -1.46
N THR A 29 -9.85 0.19 -0.97
CA THR A 29 -8.71 -0.50 -1.59
C THR A 29 -9.07 -0.97 -2.99
N ASP A 30 -8.08 -0.98 -3.87
CA ASP A 30 -8.23 -1.45 -5.25
C ASP A 30 -7.14 -2.48 -5.58
N VAL A 31 -7.37 -3.28 -6.63
CA VAL A 31 -6.45 -4.30 -7.12
C VAL A 31 -5.75 -3.80 -8.37
N VAL A 32 -4.44 -4.02 -8.43
CA VAL A 32 -3.58 -3.51 -9.49
C VAL A 32 -2.79 -4.64 -10.14
N ASN A 33 -2.59 -4.54 -11.46
CA ASN A 33 -1.92 -5.57 -12.25
C ASN A 33 -0.40 -5.32 -12.37
N TYR A 34 0.28 -5.20 -11.23
CA TYR A 34 1.73 -5.16 -11.16
C TYR A 34 2.24 -5.91 -9.93
N CYS A 35 3.45 -6.44 -10.03
CA CYS A 35 4.06 -7.22 -8.94
C CYS A 35 4.59 -6.30 -7.85
N THR A 36 4.56 -6.80 -6.61
CA THR A 36 5.20 -6.20 -5.44
C THR A 36 5.80 -7.32 -4.59
N GLU A 37 6.45 -6.96 -3.49
CA GLU A 37 6.99 -7.88 -2.50
C GLU A 37 5.93 -8.39 -1.51
N ALA A 38 4.70 -7.86 -1.56
CA ALA A 38 3.63 -8.18 -0.64
C ALA A 38 3.31 -9.69 -0.52
N PRO A 39 3.32 -10.51 -1.59
CA PRO A 39 3.09 -11.95 -1.45
C PRO A 39 4.10 -12.64 -0.53
N PHE A 40 5.35 -12.16 -0.49
CA PHE A 40 6.39 -12.73 0.35
C PHE A 40 6.28 -12.24 1.81
N ILE A 41 6.02 -10.94 2.00
CA ILE A 41 5.87 -10.35 3.35
C ILE A 41 4.62 -10.90 4.06
N GLN A 42 3.55 -11.18 3.31
CA GLN A 42 2.30 -11.71 3.84
C GLN A 42 2.44 -13.07 4.54
N THR A 43 3.51 -13.82 4.26
CA THR A 43 3.85 -15.06 4.96
C THR A 43 4.22 -14.85 6.43
N LEU A 44 4.56 -13.62 6.81
CA LEU A 44 4.90 -13.21 8.17
C LEU A 44 3.74 -12.48 8.86
N CYS A 45 2.99 -11.63 8.14
CA CYS A 45 1.94 -10.79 8.72
C CYS A 45 0.94 -10.20 7.70
N PRO A 46 -0.26 -9.76 8.14
CA PRO A 46 -1.16 -8.97 7.30
C PRO A 46 -0.44 -7.79 6.66
N THR A 47 -0.41 -7.76 5.35
CA THR A 47 0.28 -6.75 4.53
C THR A 47 -0.76 -5.85 3.88
N LEU A 48 -0.37 -4.65 3.47
CA LEU A 48 -1.13 -3.78 2.57
C LEU A 48 -0.13 -2.91 1.80
N VAL A 49 -0.35 -2.73 0.50
CA VAL A 49 0.48 -1.83 -0.33
C VAL A 49 -0.16 -0.45 -0.37
N LEU A 50 0.59 0.57 0.05
CA LEU A 50 0.11 1.95 0.20
C LEU A 50 1.29 2.90 0.02
N GLY A 51 1.08 4.03 -0.66
CA GLY A 51 2.14 5.02 -0.86
C GLY A 51 1.65 6.31 -1.51
N PRO A 52 2.48 7.36 -1.49
CA PRO A 52 2.18 8.63 -2.15
C PRO A 52 2.41 8.53 -3.67
N GLY A 53 1.76 9.40 -4.44
CA GLY A 53 2.04 9.56 -5.86
C GLY A 53 0.98 8.96 -6.78
N SER A 54 1.39 8.66 -8.00
CA SER A 54 0.54 8.06 -9.02
C SER A 54 1.32 7.01 -9.80
N ILE A 55 0.71 5.85 -10.02
CA ILE A 55 1.30 4.80 -10.84
C ILE A 55 1.55 5.26 -12.28
N ASN A 56 0.77 6.24 -12.78
CA ASN A 56 0.94 6.78 -14.12
C ASN A 56 2.24 7.58 -14.27
N GLN A 57 2.85 8.04 -13.17
CA GLN A 57 4.15 8.75 -13.17
C GLN A 57 5.33 7.82 -12.87
N ALA A 58 5.08 6.66 -12.26
CA ALA A 58 6.13 5.68 -11.97
C ALA A 58 6.73 5.14 -13.27
N HIS A 59 8.05 4.88 -13.26
CA HIS A 59 8.82 4.35 -14.41
C HIS A 59 8.75 5.19 -15.70
N GLN A 60 8.33 6.45 -15.61
CA GLN A 60 8.47 7.39 -16.73
C GLN A 60 9.89 8.00 -16.74
N PRO A 61 10.42 8.41 -17.92
CA PRO A 61 11.75 9.04 -18.00
C PRO A 61 11.90 10.29 -17.12
N ASP A 62 10.78 10.96 -16.83
CA ASP A 62 10.68 12.12 -15.96
C ASP A 62 10.04 11.78 -14.61
N GLU A 63 10.20 10.56 -14.09
CA GLU A 63 9.64 10.14 -12.81
C GLU A 63 9.84 11.18 -11.68
N TYR A 64 8.74 11.57 -11.04
CA TYR A 64 8.73 12.51 -9.92
C TYR A 64 7.58 12.20 -8.96
N LEU A 65 7.66 12.77 -7.75
CA LEU A 65 6.56 12.80 -6.79
C LEU A 65 6.05 14.23 -6.61
N GLU A 66 4.76 14.48 -6.89
CA GLU A 66 4.19 15.79 -6.61
C GLU A 66 4.20 16.07 -5.11
N THR A 67 4.63 17.27 -4.73
CA THR A 67 4.70 17.69 -3.33
C THR A 67 3.34 17.67 -2.63
N ARG A 68 2.23 17.77 -3.37
CA ARG A 68 0.87 17.64 -2.83
C ARG A 68 0.60 16.29 -2.17
N PHE A 69 1.31 15.22 -2.56
CA PHE A 69 1.16 13.90 -1.94
C PHE A 69 1.91 13.76 -0.61
N ILE A 70 2.91 14.61 -0.35
CA ILE A 70 3.81 14.44 0.81
C ILE A 70 3.05 14.62 2.13
N LYS A 71 2.35 15.74 2.28
CA LYS A 71 1.69 16.09 3.56
C LYS A 71 0.57 15.10 3.92
N PRO A 72 -0.38 14.77 3.03
CA PRO A 72 -1.45 13.81 3.33
C PRO A 72 -0.92 12.42 3.67
N THR A 73 0.06 11.92 2.91
CA THR A 73 0.61 10.59 3.19
C THR A 73 1.36 10.53 4.52
N ARG A 74 2.09 11.60 4.88
CA ARG A 74 2.74 11.66 6.19
C ARG A 74 1.72 11.68 7.34
N GLU A 75 0.62 12.40 7.18
CA GLU A 75 -0.49 12.42 8.14
C GLU A 75 -1.14 11.03 8.26
N LEU A 76 -1.41 10.36 7.15
CA LEU A 76 -1.95 9.00 7.14
C LEU A 76 -1.04 7.99 7.84
N ILE A 77 0.25 7.97 7.51
CA ILE A 77 1.21 7.05 8.15
C ILE A 77 1.25 7.29 9.66
N ALA A 78 1.24 8.56 10.10
CA ALA A 78 1.19 8.89 11.52
C ALA A 78 -0.11 8.38 12.19
N GLN A 79 -1.26 8.51 11.53
CA GLN A 79 -2.54 8.00 12.03
C GLN A 79 -2.55 6.47 12.11
N VAL A 80 -2.00 5.77 11.12
CA VAL A 80 -1.87 4.30 11.10
C VAL A 80 -0.99 3.83 12.25
N VAL A 81 0.21 4.40 12.40
CA VAL A 81 1.11 4.09 13.52
C VAL A 81 0.43 4.37 14.85
N HIS A 82 -0.28 5.50 14.98
CA HIS A 82 -0.99 5.81 16.21
C HIS A 82 -2.12 4.83 16.51
N HIS A 83 -2.86 4.37 15.51
CA HIS A 83 -3.94 3.42 15.71
C HIS A 83 -3.42 2.05 16.15
N PHE A 84 -2.33 1.56 15.58
CA PHE A 84 -1.86 0.19 15.82
C PHE A 84 -0.76 0.06 16.88
N CYS A 85 0.01 1.12 17.14
CA CYS A 85 1.19 1.06 18.00
C CYS A 85 1.10 1.92 19.26
N TRP A 86 0.21 2.91 19.31
CA TRP A 86 -0.03 3.70 20.51
C TRP A 86 -1.26 3.20 21.26
N HIS A 87 -1.08 2.03 21.89
CA HIS A 87 -1.91 1.46 22.94
C HIS A 87 -1.03 0.91 24.06
#